data_AF-A0A4Y7U4D0-F1
#
_entry.id   AF-A0A4Y7U4D0-F1
#
_cell.length_a   1.000
_cell.length_b   1.000
_cell.length_c   1.000
_cell.angle_alpha   90.00
_cell.angle_beta   90.00
_cell.angle_gamma   90.00
#
_symmetry.space_group_name_H-M   'P 1'
#
loop_
_entity.id
_entity.type
_entity.pdbx_description
1 polymer ?
#
loop_
_entity_poly.entity_id
_entity_poly.type
_entity_poly.pdbx_seq_one_letter_code
_entity_poly.pdbx_strand_id
1 'polypeptide(L)'
;FDNYNELLKGANEMDEHFKSTEFDENIPVILALLSVWYNNFFGAESEALIPYTQYLQKLAPYLQQAFMESNGKSVGRDGKPVNYQTGTIIWGEPGTNSQHAFFQL
;
A
#
# COMPACT_ATOMS: atom_id res chain seq x y z
N PHE A 1 -18.84 -14.65 -16.60
CA PHE A 1 -17.42 -14.50 -16.24
C PHE A 1 -16.79 -13.24 -16.80
N ASP A 2 -17.46 -12.53 -17.71
CA ASP A 2 -16.92 -11.35 -18.41
C ASP A 2 -16.35 -10.30 -17.44
N ASN A 3 -17.12 -9.86 -16.43
CA ASN A 3 -16.63 -8.91 -15.42
C ASN A 3 -15.40 -9.39 -14.64
N TYR A 4 -15.29 -10.71 -14.38
CA TYR A 4 -14.12 -11.27 -13.70
C TYR A 4 -12.90 -11.28 -14.63
N ASN A 5 -13.11 -11.58 -15.91
CA ASN A 5 -12.06 -11.49 -16.92
C ASN A 5 -11.60 -10.04 -17.11
N GLU A 6 -12.51 -9.06 -17.04
CA GLU A 6 -12.15 -7.64 -17.07
C GLU A 6 -11.30 -7.24 -15.86
N LEU A 7 -11.64 -7.71 -14.66
CA LEU A 7 -10.81 -7.51 -13.47
C LEU A 7 -9.38 -8.05 -13.66
N LEU A 8 -9.25 -9.28 -14.17
CA LEU A 8 -7.94 -9.89 -14.40
C LEU A 8 -7.14 -9.18 -15.51
N LYS A 9 -7.81 -8.71 -16.56
CA LYS A 9 -7.17 -7.91 -17.61
C LYS A 9 -6.63 -6.59 -17.07
N GLY A 10 -7.42 -5.88 -16.26
CA GLY A 10 -6.95 -4.65 -15.61
C GLY A 10 -5.76 -4.88 -14.68
N ALA A 11 -5.71 -6.02 -13.97
CA ALA A 11 -4.54 -6.40 -13.20
C ALA A 11 -3.30 -6.63 -14.09
N ASN A 12 -3.46 -7.36 -15.20
CA ASN A 12 -2.37 -7.61 -16.14
C ASN A 12 -1.86 -6.32 -16.82
N GLU A 13 -2.72 -5.35 -17.11
CA GLU A 13 -2.31 -4.04 -17.61
C GLU A 13 -1.40 -3.31 -16.61
N MET A 14 -1.72 -3.36 -15.31
CA MET A 14 -0.87 -2.80 -14.26
C MET A 14 0.44 -3.60 -14.10
N ASP A 15 0.42 -4.91 -14.28
CA ASP A 15 1.63 -5.75 -14.25
C ASP A 15 2.59 -5.38 -15.40
N GLU A 16 2.08 -5.19 -16.62
CA GLU A 16 2.89 -4.78 -17.76
C GLU A 16 3.44 -3.36 -17.59
N HIS A 17 2.62 -2.43 -17.05
CA HIS A 17 3.09 -1.09 -16.66
C HIS A 17 4.22 -1.18 -15.63
N PHE A 18 4.05 -1.94 -14.55
CA PHE A 18 5.06 -2.11 -13.52
C PHE A 18 6.37 -2.68 -14.07
N LYS A 19 6.28 -3.63 -15.01
CA LYS A 19 7.42 -4.32 -15.60
C LYS A 19 8.21 -3.47 -16.60
N SER A 20 7.52 -2.65 -17.39
CA SER A 20 8.11 -2.04 -18.60
C SER A 20 8.30 -0.53 -18.52
N THR A 21 7.61 0.17 -17.61
CA THR A 21 7.72 1.62 -17.47
C THR A 21 8.97 2.02 -16.71
N GLU A 22 9.70 3.02 -17.21
CA GLU A 22 10.86 3.63 -16.55
C GLU A 22 10.51 4.13 -15.14
N PHE A 23 11.45 4.04 -14.19
CA PHE A 23 11.15 4.19 -12.76
C PHE A 23 10.56 5.54 -12.35
N ASP A 24 10.92 6.62 -13.05
CA ASP A 24 10.41 7.98 -12.81
C ASP A 24 8.99 8.21 -13.33
N GLU A 25 8.44 7.28 -14.11
CA GLU A 25 7.05 7.25 -14.58
C GLU A 25 6.26 6.04 -14.04
N ASN A 26 6.91 5.17 -13.26
CA ASN A 26 6.36 3.91 -12.78
C ASN A 26 5.58 4.10 -11.46
N ILE A 27 4.26 4.22 -11.57
CA ILE A 27 3.33 4.45 -10.44
C ILE A 27 3.61 3.54 -9.21
N PRO A 28 3.66 2.19 -9.30
CA PRO A 28 4.00 1.36 -8.14
C PRO A 28 5.37 1.64 -7.52
N VAL A 29 6.39 1.89 -8.35
CA VAL A 29 7.75 2.21 -7.87
C VAL A 29 7.77 3.53 -7.12
N ILE A 30 7.16 4.57 -7.68
CA ILE A 30 7.07 5.89 -7.06
C ILE A 30 6.32 5.80 -5.72
N LEU A 31 5.19 5.10 -5.66
CA LEU A 31 4.44 4.88 -4.41
C LEU A 31 5.27 4.14 -3.36
N ALA A 32 6.02 3.11 -3.76
CA ALA A 32 6.92 2.40 -2.85
C ALA A 32 8.05 3.30 -2.32
N LEU A 33 8.63 4.14 -3.17
CA LEU A 33 9.67 5.08 -2.77
C LEU A 33 9.14 6.19 -1.84
N LEU A 34 7.90 6.65 -2.03
CA LEU A 34 7.25 7.56 -1.08
C LEU A 34 7.04 6.92 0.29
N SER A 35 6.60 5.65 0.33
CA SER A 35 6.48 4.89 1.57
C SER A 35 7.82 4.78 2.30
N VAL A 36 8.90 4.38 1.59
CA VAL A 36 10.27 4.36 2.12
C VAL A 36 10.72 5.74 2.61
N TRP A 37 10.42 6.79 1.85
CA TRP A 37 10.80 8.16 2.20
C TRP A 37 10.18 8.58 3.53
N TYR A 38 8.86 8.47 3.68
CA TYR A 38 8.19 8.87 4.92
C TYR A 38 8.53 7.94 6.09
N ASN A 39 8.64 6.64 5.86
CA ASN A 39 8.93 5.68 6.91
C ASN A 39 10.37 5.78 7.43
N ASN A 40 11.37 5.75 6.53
CA ASN A 40 12.77 5.67 6.93
C ASN A 40 13.43 7.03 7.19
N PHE A 41 12.93 8.12 6.60
CA PHE A 41 13.52 9.45 6.77
C PHE A 41 12.70 10.37 7.67
N PHE A 42 11.37 10.24 7.67
CA PHE A 42 10.47 11.04 8.52
C PHE A 42 9.96 10.27 9.74
N GLY A 43 10.21 8.96 9.84
CA GLY A 43 9.77 8.15 10.96
C GLY A 43 8.26 7.91 11.00
N ALA A 44 7.56 8.04 9.87
CA ALA A 44 6.13 7.75 9.79
C ALA A 44 5.91 6.22 9.89
N GLU A 45 5.32 5.77 10.99
CA GLU A 45 5.09 4.34 11.26
C GLU A 45 3.81 3.79 10.62
N SER A 46 2.92 4.65 10.13
CA SER A 46 1.61 4.24 9.61
C SER A 46 1.23 4.95 8.31
N GLU A 47 0.39 4.29 7.52
CA GLU A 47 -0.20 4.83 6.29
C GLU A 47 -1.73 4.66 6.33
N ALA A 48 -2.45 5.77 6.14
CA ALA A 48 -3.90 5.80 6.15
C ALA A 48 -4.47 5.64 4.72
N LEU A 49 -5.31 4.63 4.50
CA LEU A 49 -6.01 4.36 3.25
C LEU A 49 -7.46 4.82 3.34
N ILE A 50 -7.80 5.95 2.69
CA ILE A 50 -9.12 6.59 2.78
C ILE A 50 -9.82 6.62 1.41
N PRO A 51 -10.47 5.51 0.97
CA PRO A 51 -11.21 5.52 -0.28
C PRO A 51 -12.51 6.34 -0.16
N TYR A 52 -12.76 7.28 -1.07
CA TYR A 52 -14.01 8.06 -1.09
C TYR A 52 -15.15 7.30 -1.79
N THR A 53 -15.37 6.07 -1.37
CA THR A 53 -16.48 5.22 -1.82
C THR A 53 -16.73 4.08 -0.85
N GLN A 54 -18.00 3.87 -0.49
CA GLN A 54 -18.40 2.81 0.44
C GLN A 54 -18.16 1.40 -0.11
N TYR A 55 -18.16 1.23 -1.45
CA TYR A 55 -17.91 -0.08 -2.07
C TYR A 55 -16.51 -0.62 -1.75
N LEU A 56 -15.55 0.25 -1.42
CA LEU A 56 -14.18 -0.13 -1.06
C LEU A 56 -13.95 -0.23 0.46
N GLN A 57 -15.00 -0.36 1.28
CA GLN A 57 -14.89 -0.54 2.74
C GLN A 57 -14.03 -1.74 3.17
N LYS A 58 -13.83 -2.74 2.30
CA LYS A 58 -12.96 -3.91 2.58
C LYS A 58 -11.56 -3.79 1.99
N LEU A 59 -11.25 -2.70 1.29
CA LEU A 59 -9.94 -2.48 0.70
C LEU A 59 -8.85 -2.31 1.77
N ALA A 60 -9.10 -1.49 2.80
CA ALA A 60 -8.15 -1.30 3.90
C ALA A 60 -7.85 -2.63 4.63
N PRO A 61 -8.84 -3.42 5.08
CA PRO A 61 -8.59 -4.75 5.65
C PRO A 61 -7.84 -5.72 4.73
N TYR A 62 -8.11 -5.68 3.42
CA TYR A 62 -7.40 -6.51 2.45
C TYR A 62 -5.92 -6.11 2.34
N LEU A 63 -5.64 -4.80 2.22
CA LEU A 63 -4.28 -4.28 2.11
C LEU A 63 -3.51 -4.35 3.42
N GLN A 64 -4.18 -4.30 4.58
CA GLN A 64 -3.58 -4.56 5.88
C GLN A 64 -2.85 -5.90 5.89
N GLN A 65 -3.54 -6.97 5.52
CA GLN A 65 -2.90 -8.27 5.42
C GLN A 65 -1.77 -8.24 4.38
N ALA A 66 -2.07 -7.81 3.15
CA ALA A 66 -1.11 -7.87 2.05
C ALA A 66 0.20 -7.12 2.34
N PHE A 67 0.15 -5.94 2.96
CA PHE A 67 1.34 -5.14 3.27
C PHE A 67 2.02 -5.58 4.57
N MET A 68 1.27 -5.67 5.66
CA MET A 68 1.86 -5.91 6.98
C MET A 68 2.41 -7.34 7.09
N GLU A 69 1.74 -8.33 6.49
CA GLU A 69 2.25 -9.72 6.45
C GLU A 69 3.46 -9.86 5.51
N SER A 70 3.49 -9.12 4.41
CA SER A 70 4.62 -9.17 3.47
C SER A 70 5.86 -8.48 4.02
N ASN A 71 5.70 -7.26 4.56
CA ASN A 71 6.81 -6.35 4.85
C ASN A 71 7.09 -6.16 6.34
N GLY A 72 6.20 -6.59 7.24
CA GLY A 72 6.41 -6.59 8.69
C GLY A 72 7.44 -7.63 9.12
N LYS A 73 8.71 -7.42 8.76
CA LYS A 73 9.82 -8.37 8.90
C LYS A 73 10.98 -7.72 9.63
N SER A 74 11.78 -8.55 10.29
CA SER A 74 12.95 -8.12 11.09
C SER A 74 14.28 -8.66 10.58
N VAL A 75 14.28 -9.45 9.50
CA VAL A 75 15.48 -10.10 8.94
C VAL A 75 15.57 -9.78 7.43
N GLY A 76 16.74 -9.32 7.01
CA GLY A 76 17.04 -8.97 5.62
C GLY A 76 17.26 -10.20 4.74
N ARG A 77 17.37 -9.98 3.42
CA ARG A 77 17.64 -11.05 2.45
C ARG A 77 19.01 -11.72 2.63
N ASP A 78 19.92 -11.06 3.34
CA ASP A 78 21.23 -11.60 3.73
C ASP A 78 21.17 -12.47 5.00
N GLY A 79 19.98 -12.66 5.59
CA GLY A 79 19.76 -13.44 6.80
C GLY A 79 20.12 -12.72 8.10
N LYS A 80 20.45 -11.41 8.06
CA LYS A 80 20.80 -10.63 9.25
C LYS A 80 19.62 -9.81 9.76
N PRO A 81 19.55 -9.52 11.07
CA PRO A 81 18.59 -8.57 11.60
C PRO A 81 18.74 -7.20 10.95
N VAL A 82 17.63 -6.57 10.58
CA VAL A 82 17.61 -5.20 10.08
C VAL A 82 17.58 -4.21 11.26
N ASN A 83 18.15 -3.03 11.08
CA ASN A 83 18.20 -1.95 12.06
C ASN A 83 17.44 -0.68 11.61
N TYR A 84 16.56 -0.84 10.63
CA TYR A 84 15.71 0.20 10.06
C TYR A 84 14.24 -0.25 10.06
N GLN A 85 13.33 0.70 9.93
CA GLN A 85 11.89 0.44 9.85
C GLN A 85 11.54 -0.31 8.54
N THR A 86 10.67 -1.33 8.62
CA THR A 86 10.29 -2.16 7.47
C THR A 86 8.88 -1.87 6.99
N GLY A 87 7.90 -2.71 7.31
CA GLY A 87 6.50 -2.49 6.96
C GLY A 87 5.85 -1.40 7.82
N THR A 88 5.03 -0.56 7.19
CA THR A 88 4.16 0.41 7.87
C THR A 88 2.87 -0.23 8.37
N ILE A 89 2.28 0.37 9.40
CA ILE A 89 0.94 0.01 9.88
C ILE A 89 -0.09 0.57 8.89
N ILE A 90 -0.81 -0.31 8.18
CA ILE A 90 -1.89 0.11 7.29
C ILE A 90 -3.20 0.19 8.08
N TRP A 91 -3.96 1.27 7.90
CA TRP A 91 -5.27 1.43 8.51
C TRP A 91 -6.14 2.40 7.71
N GLY A 92 -7.44 2.47 8.00
CA GLY A 92 -8.33 3.43 7.37
C GLY A 92 -9.76 2.95 7.23
N GLU A 93 -10.62 3.88 6.84
CA GLU A 93 -12.05 3.69 6.59
C GLU A 93 -12.46 4.53 5.37
N PRO A 94 -13.58 4.23 4.70
CA PRO A 94 -14.08 5.07 3.61
C PRO A 94 -14.38 6.51 4.04
N GLY A 95 -14.15 7.45 3.12
CA GLY A 95 -14.66 8.81 3.23
C GLY A 95 -16.17 8.86 2.92
N THR A 96 -16.96 9.70 3.59
CA THR A 96 -16.59 10.71 4.60
C THR A 96 -16.59 10.21 6.04
N ASN A 97 -16.88 8.94 6.31
CA ASN A 97 -16.94 8.39 7.69
C ASN A 97 -15.65 8.69 8.48
N SER A 98 -14.50 8.52 7.83
CA SER A 98 -13.18 8.83 8.40
C SER A 98 -13.03 10.28 8.86
N GLN A 99 -13.64 11.23 8.14
CA GLN A 99 -13.60 12.66 8.48
C GLN A 99 -14.27 12.96 9.82
N HIS A 100 -15.25 12.14 10.20
CA HIS A 100 -16.00 12.28 11.45
C HIS A 100 -15.53 11.30 12.55
N ALA A 101 -14.46 10.55 12.29
CA ALA A 101 -13.94 9.54 13.21
C ALA A 101 -12.55 9.89 13.74
N PHE A 102 -11.56 10.12 12.85
CA PHE A 102 -10.15 10.21 13.25
C PHE A 102 -9.33 11.28 12.51
N PHE A 103 -9.91 12.07 11.61
CA PHE A 103 -9.18 13.15 10.91
C PHE A 103 -8.72 14.29 11.84
N GLN A 104 -9.26 14.36 13.06
CA GLN A 104 -8.90 15.35 14.08
C GLN A 104 -7.62 15.02 14.86
N LEU A 105 -7.10 13.78 14.74
CA LEU A 105 -5.88 13.34 15.41
C LEU A 105 -4.65 14.03 14.79
#